data_AF-A0A8J2UF45-F1
#
_entry.id   AF-A0A8J2UF45-F1
#
_cell.length_a   1.000
_cell.length_b   1.000
_cell.length_c   1.000
_cell.angle_alpha   90.00
_cell.angle_beta   90.00
_cell.angle_gamma   90.00
#
_symmetry.space_group_name_H-M   'P 1'
#
loop_
_entity.id
_entity.type
_entity.pdbx_description
1 polymer ?
#
loop_
_entity_poly.entity_id
_entity_poly.type
_entity_poly.pdbx_seq_one_letter_code
_entity_poly.pdbx_strand_id
1 'polypeptide(L)'
;MTINYYEILGIELNATEEQIKKAYRLNAIKYHPDKNFSDPYYLKKFLEIKDAYDNLIDPEKRDQFDTIYRQQFGNNGSNDNTQYTEQKKQENKKNERSENQQKSEKERRDEEKFRYDPYKQFYSSYDRELQETPQFNPIYNFGGDKLSDQLEFFRLPQRVGKLICGFSDLIKGTQPLSTIQKTKRILVGIAYGLLIGTAIFFIGRLSDPIWIGIWFAAPSILMIWIKDKGNKFKHSNLFVGVNGFAEFGCEDSRENIDVSYEVNFNDVTDVYVYQIDHLRNYVYQHTDYLYVWLDRRSGKVIYTGDGQYNKKTDVKLQPSLLNFYRTSEKYWTVYLLDRLEQMLQMQGYITFSLYSHEKNKYQEYIKLGIGKITFIKGKSEQFTYNFNEIKRMYTKGNELRIQHKNFERTLFFFKSGNEDVIPLLNLCNRQFFFKAMEILLGYSIG
;
A
#
# COMPACT_ATOMS: atom_id res chain seq x y z
N MET A 1 -41.17 14.89 25.93
CA MET A 1 -40.55 13.72 25.26
C MET A 1 -39.10 13.70 25.70
N THR A 2 -38.67 12.67 26.42
CA THR A 2 -37.25 12.48 26.73
C THR A 2 -36.51 12.12 25.44
N ILE A 3 -35.42 12.84 25.19
CA ILE A 3 -34.64 12.74 23.97
C ILE A 3 -33.81 11.44 24.04
N ASN A 4 -33.96 10.54 23.06
CA ASN A 4 -33.15 9.32 22.98
C ASN A 4 -31.83 9.59 22.24
N TYR A 5 -30.74 9.80 22.99
CA TYR A 5 -29.42 10.09 22.42
C TYR A 5 -28.86 8.94 21.57
N TYR A 6 -29.20 7.68 21.89
CA TYR A 6 -28.78 6.52 21.10
C TYR A 6 -29.48 6.49 19.74
N GLU A 7 -30.78 6.81 19.68
CA GLU A 7 -31.51 6.95 18.43
C GLU A 7 -31.06 8.16 17.59
N ILE A 8 -30.73 9.28 18.23
CA ILE A 8 -30.20 10.47 17.53
C ILE A 8 -28.88 10.15 16.83
N LEU A 9 -27.99 9.40 17.50
CA LEU A 9 -26.74 8.94 16.89
C LEU A 9 -26.95 7.72 15.98
N GLY A 10 -28.07 7.01 16.07
CA GLY A 10 -28.38 5.82 15.27
C GLY A 10 -27.57 4.59 15.70
N ILE A 11 -27.40 4.40 17.01
CA ILE A 11 -26.59 3.33 17.63
C ILE A 11 -27.38 2.57 18.70
N GLU A 12 -26.94 1.36 19.02
CA GLU A 12 -27.54 0.52 20.07
C GLU A 12 -27.18 1.00 21.49
N LEU A 13 -28.01 0.68 22.50
CA LEU A 13 -27.80 1.06 23.91
C LEU A 13 -26.46 0.55 24.48
N ASN A 14 -25.99 -0.61 24.01
CA ASN A 14 -24.74 -1.23 24.40
C ASN A 14 -23.52 -0.71 23.60
N ALA A 15 -23.69 0.35 22.81
CA ALA A 15 -22.63 0.84 21.93
C ALA A 15 -21.35 1.22 22.69
N THR A 16 -20.21 0.81 22.15
CA THR A 16 -18.90 1.17 22.69
C THR A 16 -18.59 2.64 22.47
N GLU A 17 -17.66 3.19 23.25
CA GLU A 17 -17.18 4.57 23.09
C GLU A 17 -16.72 4.85 21.64
N GLU A 18 -16.10 3.87 20.99
CA GLU A 18 -15.67 3.95 19.60
C GLU A 18 -16.85 4.06 18.62
N GLN A 19 -17.93 3.32 18.87
CA GLN A 19 -19.16 3.37 18.07
C GLN A 19 -19.88 4.72 18.24
N ILE A 20 -19.91 5.27 19.46
CA ILE A 20 -20.44 6.61 19.75
C ILE A 20 -19.65 7.69 19.00
N LYS A 21 -18.31 7.66 19.10
CA LYS A 21 -17.44 8.58 18.34
C LYS A 21 -17.66 8.45 16.85
N LYS A 22 -17.81 7.22 16.32
CA LYS A 22 -18.01 6.98 14.89
C LYS A 22 -19.36 7.54 14.41
N ALA A 23 -20.42 7.30 15.16
CA ALA A 23 -21.76 7.76 14.83
C ALA A 23 -21.86 9.30 14.86
N TYR A 24 -21.29 9.94 15.88
CA TYR A 24 -21.18 11.40 15.93
C TYR A 24 -20.44 11.96 14.72
N ARG A 25 -19.29 11.39 14.36
CA ARG A 25 -18.48 11.83 13.21
C ARG A 25 -19.28 11.80 11.89
N LEU A 26 -19.99 10.71 11.62
CA LEU A 26 -20.80 10.57 10.40
C LEU A 26 -21.97 11.57 10.36
N ASN A 27 -22.63 11.77 11.50
CA ASN A 27 -23.76 12.67 11.60
C ASN A 27 -23.33 14.15 11.57
N ALA A 28 -22.22 14.52 12.22
CA ALA A 28 -21.68 15.88 12.20
C ALA A 28 -21.30 16.34 10.79
N ILE A 29 -20.73 15.44 9.97
CA ILE A 29 -20.40 15.72 8.56
C ILE A 29 -21.67 15.89 7.73
N LYS A 30 -22.69 15.07 7.98
CA LYS A 30 -23.97 15.08 7.24
C LYS A 30 -24.80 16.34 7.51
N TYR A 31 -24.81 16.81 8.75
CA TYR A 31 -25.66 17.92 9.19
C TYR A 31 -24.89 19.23 9.45
N HIS A 32 -23.61 19.33 9.06
CA HIS A 32 -22.80 20.53 9.29
C HIS A 32 -23.49 21.80 8.72
N PRO A 33 -23.55 22.91 9.49
CA PRO A 33 -24.19 24.15 9.03
C PRO A 33 -23.54 24.72 7.78
N ASP A 34 -22.22 24.58 7.63
CA ASP A 34 -21.49 25.09 6.45
C ASP A 34 -21.80 24.37 5.13
N LYS A 35 -22.54 23.25 5.16
CA LYS A 35 -22.95 22.53 3.95
C LYS A 35 -24.42 22.74 3.62
N ASN A 36 -25.19 23.33 4.54
CA ASN A 36 -26.65 23.44 4.47
C ASN A 36 -27.12 24.85 4.90
N PHE A 37 -26.50 25.90 4.36
CA PHE A 37 -26.67 27.31 4.74
C PHE A 37 -28.09 27.91 4.58
N SER A 38 -29.13 27.10 4.35
CA SER A 38 -30.47 27.58 3.98
C SER A 38 -31.62 26.92 4.72
N ASP A 39 -31.36 25.91 5.55
CA ASP A 39 -32.42 25.15 6.21
C ASP A 39 -32.18 25.00 7.73
N PRO A 40 -33.01 25.65 8.57
CA PRO A 40 -32.96 25.56 10.03
C PRO A 40 -33.03 24.13 10.59
N TYR A 41 -33.56 23.18 9.81
CA TYR A 41 -33.61 21.77 10.16
C TYR A 41 -32.22 21.16 10.40
N TYR A 42 -31.24 21.47 9.55
CA TYR A 42 -29.89 20.89 9.64
C TYR A 42 -29.13 21.44 10.84
N LEU A 43 -29.27 22.73 11.13
CA LEU A 43 -28.72 23.34 12.34
C LEU A 43 -29.31 22.70 13.60
N LYS A 44 -30.63 22.51 13.64
CA LYS A 44 -31.31 21.85 14.77
C LYS A 44 -30.82 20.41 14.94
N LYS A 45 -30.72 19.64 13.85
CA LYS A 45 -30.20 18.28 13.87
C LYS A 45 -28.75 18.21 14.31
N PHE A 46 -27.91 19.13 13.85
CA PHE A 46 -26.51 19.22 14.26
C PHE A 46 -26.38 19.45 15.77
N LEU A 47 -27.19 20.35 16.34
CA LEU A 47 -27.23 20.59 17.78
C LEU A 47 -27.71 19.35 18.56
N GLU A 48 -28.76 18.66 18.08
CA GLU A 48 -29.23 17.40 18.68
C GLU A 48 -28.15 16.31 18.67
N ILE A 49 -27.41 16.18 17.56
CA ILE A 49 -26.32 15.20 17.40
C ILE A 49 -25.14 15.52 18.32
N LYS A 50 -24.80 16.81 18.46
CA LYS A 50 -23.74 17.26 19.36
C LYS A 50 -24.10 17.00 20.82
N ASP A 51 -25.32 17.36 21.22
CA ASP A 51 -25.82 17.12 22.57
C ASP A 51 -25.85 15.62 22.91
N ALA A 52 -26.30 14.77 21.97
CA ALA A 52 -26.26 13.32 22.14
C ALA A 52 -24.84 12.77 22.33
N TYR A 53 -23.86 13.29 21.58
CA TYR A 53 -22.46 12.90 21.74
C TYR A 53 -21.89 13.34 23.09
N ASP A 54 -22.09 14.60 23.48
CA ASP A 54 -21.53 15.18 24.70
C ASP A 54 -22.05 14.47 25.97
N ASN A 55 -23.26 13.90 25.92
CA ASN A 55 -23.83 13.11 27.02
C ASN A 55 -23.42 11.63 27.00
N LEU A 56 -23.19 11.03 25.83
CA LEU A 56 -22.85 9.60 25.71
C LEU A 56 -21.34 9.32 25.77
N ILE A 57 -20.50 10.32 25.45
CA ILE A 57 -19.04 10.15 25.43
C ILE A 57 -18.41 10.21 26.82
N ASP A 58 -19.04 10.97 27.72
CA ASP A 58 -18.63 11.11 29.11
C ASP A 58 -19.23 9.95 29.91
N PRO A 59 -18.40 9.06 30.51
CA PRO A 59 -18.89 7.90 31.23
C PRO A 59 -19.85 8.25 32.39
N GLU A 60 -19.64 9.39 33.06
CA GLU A 60 -20.47 9.80 34.19
C GLU A 60 -21.84 10.30 33.71
N LYS A 61 -21.87 11.11 32.65
CA LYS A 61 -23.13 11.59 32.05
C LYS A 61 -23.90 10.46 31.39
N ARG A 62 -23.21 9.51 30.76
CA ARG A 62 -23.82 8.33 30.16
C ARG A 62 -24.49 7.47 31.22
N ASP A 63 -23.83 7.23 32.35
CA ASP A 63 -24.40 6.44 33.45
C ASP A 63 -25.65 7.11 34.07
N GLN A 64 -25.60 8.43 34.27
CA GLN A 64 -26.76 9.21 34.72
C GLN A 64 -27.92 9.14 33.72
N PHE A 65 -27.63 9.29 32.43
CA PHE A 65 -28.63 9.16 31.37
C PHE A 65 -29.22 7.75 31.30
N ASP A 66 -28.39 6.71 31.32
CA ASP A 66 -28.81 5.31 31.28
C ASP A 66 -29.62 4.91 32.52
N THR A 67 -29.35 5.52 33.67
CA THR A 67 -30.11 5.32 34.91
C THR A 67 -31.51 5.93 34.79
N ILE A 68 -31.62 7.16 34.30
CA ILE A 68 -32.91 7.84 34.07
C ILE A 68 -33.71 7.11 32.97
N TYR A 69 -33.05 6.71 31.89
CA TYR A 69 -33.64 5.98 30.77
C TYR A 69 -34.19 4.62 31.22
N ARG A 70 -33.44 3.86 32.04
CA ARG A 70 -33.90 2.60 32.63
C ARG A 70 -35.06 2.79 33.62
N GLN A 71 -35.07 3.87 34.40
CA GLN A 71 -36.19 4.18 35.31
C GLN A 71 -37.47 4.57 34.58
N GLN A 72 -37.37 5.19 33.40
CA GLN A 72 -38.52 5.62 32.60
C GLN A 72 -39.05 4.56 31.64
N PHE A 73 -38.19 3.66 31.14
CA PHE A 73 -38.54 2.72 30.06
C PHE A 73 -38.21 1.25 30.36
N GLY A 74 -37.72 0.92 31.55
CA GLY A 74 -37.38 -0.46 31.94
C GLY A 74 -38.59 -1.27 32.36
N ASN A 75 -39.19 -2.03 31.43
CA ASN A 75 -40.00 -3.21 31.78
C ASN A 75 -39.90 -4.33 30.71
N ASN A 76 -39.67 -5.55 31.22
CA ASN A 76 -39.79 -6.91 30.64
C ASN A 76 -38.63 -7.56 29.83
N GLY A 77 -37.90 -8.43 30.56
CA GLY A 77 -37.68 -9.86 30.25
C GLY A 77 -36.30 -10.25 29.68
N SER A 78 -35.58 -11.29 30.10
CA SER A 78 -35.75 -12.34 31.12
C SER A 78 -34.38 -13.03 31.34
N ASN A 79 -34.18 -13.62 32.52
CA ASN A 79 -33.01 -14.40 32.95
C ASN A 79 -32.77 -15.66 32.10
N ASP A 80 -31.50 -16.13 32.00
CA ASP A 80 -31.07 -17.34 32.71
C ASP A 80 -29.56 -17.62 32.58
N ASN A 81 -28.96 -17.88 33.74
CA ASN A 81 -27.65 -18.48 33.95
C ASN A 81 -27.83 -20.01 34.01
N THR A 82 -27.02 -20.78 33.28
CA THR A 82 -26.55 -22.08 33.80
C THR A 82 -25.14 -22.36 33.32
N GLN A 83 -24.27 -22.60 34.30
CA GLN A 83 -22.84 -22.80 34.17
C GLN A 83 -22.52 -24.30 34.30
N TYR A 84 -21.43 -24.74 33.63
CA TYR A 84 -20.67 -25.98 33.85
C TYR A 84 -21.29 -27.32 33.42
N THR A 85 -20.76 -27.89 32.33
CA THR A 85 -19.93 -29.12 32.33
C THR A 85 -19.59 -29.46 30.88
N GLU A 86 -18.38 -29.14 30.39
CA GLU A 86 -17.75 -29.85 29.24
C GLU A 86 -16.27 -29.42 29.05
N GLN A 87 -15.53 -29.36 30.15
CA GLN A 87 -14.17 -28.80 30.19
C GLN A 87 -13.03 -29.81 29.91
N LYS A 88 -13.26 -30.94 29.20
CA LYS A 88 -12.22 -31.98 29.08
C LYS A 88 -12.00 -32.64 27.71
N LYS A 89 -12.27 -31.94 26.60
CA LYS A 89 -11.93 -32.42 25.24
C LYS A 89 -11.36 -31.39 24.25
N GLN A 90 -11.12 -30.14 24.66
CA GLN A 90 -10.72 -29.05 23.74
C GLN A 90 -9.29 -28.53 23.91
N GLU A 91 -8.41 -29.23 24.62
CA GLU A 91 -7.09 -28.66 24.98
C GLU A 91 -5.98 -28.86 23.93
N ASN A 92 -6.15 -29.75 22.95
CA ASN A 92 -5.15 -29.99 21.89
C ASN A 92 -5.46 -29.35 20.51
N LYS A 93 -6.55 -28.58 20.38
CA LYS A 93 -6.87 -27.78 19.16
C LYS A 93 -6.69 -26.27 19.35
N LYS A 94 -6.32 -25.83 20.56
CA LYS A 94 -6.25 -24.42 20.94
C LYS A 94 -4.93 -23.76 20.52
N ASN A 95 -3.85 -24.52 20.34
CA ASN A 95 -2.52 -23.92 20.13
C ASN A 95 -2.24 -23.49 18.68
N GLU A 96 -2.87 -24.08 17.66
CA GLU A 96 -2.73 -23.61 16.26
C GLU A 96 -3.73 -22.51 15.88
N ARG A 97 -4.92 -22.49 16.51
CA ARG A 97 -5.92 -21.43 16.31
C ARG A 97 -5.53 -20.12 16.98
N SER A 98 -4.83 -20.18 18.11
CA SER A 98 -4.41 -18.99 18.85
C SER A 98 -3.34 -18.20 18.10
N GLU A 99 -2.41 -18.86 17.39
CA GLU A 99 -1.41 -18.17 16.56
C GLU A 99 -2.02 -17.53 15.31
N ASN A 100 -2.94 -18.22 14.63
CA ASN A 100 -3.64 -17.63 13.48
C ASN A 100 -4.63 -16.53 13.89
N GLN A 101 -5.29 -16.65 15.05
CA GLN A 101 -6.12 -15.58 15.59
C GLN A 101 -5.25 -14.39 15.99
N GLN A 102 -4.19 -14.58 16.77
CA GLN A 102 -3.26 -13.51 17.13
C GLN A 102 -2.59 -12.85 15.92
N LYS A 103 -2.27 -13.62 14.87
CA LYS A 103 -1.77 -13.08 13.60
C LYS A 103 -2.85 -12.28 12.88
N SER A 104 -4.08 -12.79 12.76
CA SER A 104 -5.20 -12.06 12.16
C SER A 104 -5.62 -10.82 12.95
N GLU A 105 -5.44 -10.83 14.28
CA GLU A 105 -5.75 -9.71 15.18
C GLU A 105 -4.60 -8.71 15.24
N LYS A 106 -3.36 -9.14 14.99
CA LYS A 106 -2.23 -8.25 14.74
C LYS A 106 -2.35 -7.60 13.37
N GLU A 107 -2.67 -8.37 12.33
CA GLU A 107 -2.98 -7.85 10.98
C GLU A 107 -4.18 -6.90 11.03
N ARG A 108 -5.27 -7.24 11.73
CA ARG A 108 -6.41 -6.33 11.95
C ARG A 108 -6.03 -5.11 12.78
N ARG A 109 -5.22 -5.23 13.82
CA ARG A 109 -4.77 -4.07 14.62
C ARG A 109 -3.82 -3.18 13.83
N ASP A 110 -2.95 -3.76 13.01
CA ASP A 110 -2.10 -3.02 12.09
C ASP A 110 -2.99 -2.31 11.05
N GLU A 111 -3.97 -2.99 10.44
CA GLU A 111 -4.99 -2.38 9.56
C GLU A 111 -5.84 -1.30 10.25
N GLU A 112 -6.26 -1.51 11.50
CA GLU A 112 -7.04 -0.56 12.30
C GLU A 112 -6.21 0.67 12.71
N LYS A 113 -4.91 0.50 12.97
CA LYS A 113 -3.94 1.61 13.14
C LYS A 113 -3.81 2.46 11.87
N PHE A 114 -4.22 1.91 10.72
CA PHE A 114 -4.27 2.56 9.41
C PHE A 114 -5.69 2.81 8.89
N ARG A 115 -6.74 2.69 9.73
CA ARG A 115 -8.00 3.38 9.39
C ARG A 115 -7.67 4.86 9.31
N TYR A 116 -7.75 5.38 8.09
CA TYR A 116 -7.59 6.80 7.80
C TYR A 116 -8.52 7.56 8.74
N ASP A 117 -7.94 8.20 9.74
CA ASP A 117 -8.63 9.16 10.58
C ASP A 117 -8.40 10.52 9.92
N PRO A 118 -9.40 11.11 9.25
CA PRO A 118 -9.27 12.41 8.58
C PRO A 118 -8.83 13.54 9.53
N TYR A 119 -8.92 13.31 10.85
CA TYR A 119 -8.56 14.29 11.87
C TYR A 119 -7.27 13.93 12.62
N LYS A 120 -6.66 12.76 12.37
CA LYS A 120 -5.34 12.39 12.87
C LYS A 120 -4.34 12.42 11.72
N GLN A 121 -3.62 13.53 11.64
CA GLN A 121 -2.62 13.75 10.62
C GLN A 121 -1.55 12.64 10.66
N PHE A 122 -1.27 12.00 9.52
CA PHE A 122 -0.19 10.99 9.41
C PHE A 122 1.18 11.61 9.69
N TYR A 123 1.34 12.88 9.29
CA TYR A 123 2.52 13.70 9.51
C TYR A 123 2.13 15.07 10.04
N SER A 124 3.02 15.66 10.84
CA SER A 124 2.89 17.07 11.24
C SER A 124 2.88 17.99 10.03
N SER A 125 2.30 19.19 10.14
CA SER A 125 2.34 20.20 9.08
C SER A 125 3.77 20.50 8.61
N TYR A 126 4.70 20.59 9.56
CA TYR A 126 6.14 20.76 9.29
C TYR A 126 6.70 19.64 8.39
N ASP A 127 6.40 18.39 8.73
CA ASP A 127 6.92 17.23 7.98
C ASP A 127 6.40 17.22 6.53
N ARG A 128 5.22 17.78 6.24
CA ARG A 128 4.66 17.88 4.88
C ARG A 128 5.38 18.91 4.02
N GLU A 129 5.73 20.04 4.62
CA GLU A 129 6.38 21.15 3.93
C GLU A 129 7.88 20.89 3.68
N LEU A 130 8.45 19.94 4.42
CA LEU A 130 9.85 19.55 4.30
C LEU A 130 10.14 18.84 2.97
N GLN A 131 10.64 19.60 1.99
CA GLN A 131 11.06 19.06 0.69
C GLN A 131 12.41 18.36 0.74
N GLU A 132 13.36 18.93 1.49
CA GLU A 132 14.70 18.38 1.63
C GLU A 132 14.74 17.24 2.62
N THR A 133 15.55 16.23 2.33
CA THR A 133 15.76 15.12 3.25
C THR A 133 16.81 15.48 4.28
N PRO A 134 16.47 15.42 5.58
CA PRO A 134 17.47 15.53 6.62
C PRO A 134 18.53 14.43 6.49
N GLN A 135 19.80 14.80 6.66
CA GLN A 135 20.94 13.89 6.47
C GLN A 135 21.23 13.06 7.72
N PHE A 136 20.21 12.35 8.21
CA PHE A 136 20.32 11.37 9.28
C PHE A 136 19.74 10.01 8.86
N ASN A 137 20.27 8.93 9.41
CA ASN A 137 19.83 7.57 9.04
C ASN A 137 18.41 7.27 9.52
N PRO A 138 17.65 6.43 8.79
CA PRO A 138 16.35 5.98 9.24
C PRO A 138 16.49 5.13 10.50
N ILE A 139 15.46 5.17 11.36
CA ILE A 139 15.42 4.43 12.63
C ILE A 139 14.73 3.07 12.46
N TYR A 140 13.78 2.97 11.54
CA TYR A 140 12.92 1.80 11.37
C TYR A 140 13.09 1.15 9.99
N ASN A 141 12.88 -0.16 9.92
CA ASN A 141 12.78 -0.90 8.67
C ASN A 141 11.35 -0.80 8.08
N PHE A 142 11.12 -1.38 6.91
CA PHE A 142 9.80 -1.40 6.26
C PHE A 142 8.71 -2.15 7.05
N GLY A 143 9.11 -3.05 7.95
CA GLY A 143 8.22 -3.77 8.86
C GLY A 143 7.88 -3.00 10.15
N GLY A 144 8.53 -1.87 10.41
CA GLY A 144 8.36 -1.07 11.63
C GLY A 144 9.29 -1.46 12.78
N ASP A 145 10.20 -2.41 12.60
CA ASP A 145 11.19 -2.77 13.61
C ASP A 145 12.35 -1.77 13.60
N LYS A 146 12.98 -1.54 14.77
CA LYS A 146 14.17 -0.69 14.86
C LYS A 146 15.34 -1.32 14.08
N LEU A 147 16.02 -0.53 13.27
CA LEU A 147 17.21 -0.94 12.54
C LEU A 147 18.38 -1.23 13.50
N SER A 148 19.20 -2.21 13.14
CA SER A 148 20.42 -2.53 13.88
C SER A 148 21.44 -1.40 13.75
N ASP A 149 22.09 -1.05 14.86
CA ASP A 149 23.17 -0.05 14.88
C ASP A 149 24.40 -0.50 14.08
N GLN A 150 24.46 -1.76 13.64
CA GLN A 150 25.52 -2.29 12.78
C GLN A 150 25.30 -1.98 11.29
N LEU A 151 24.12 -1.51 10.89
CA LEU A 151 23.86 -1.16 9.49
C LEU A 151 24.53 0.16 9.14
N GLU A 152 25.09 0.23 7.93
CA GLU A 152 25.74 1.40 7.37
C GLU A 152 24.98 1.85 6.12
N PHE A 153 24.60 3.12 6.04
CA PHE A 153 24.01 3.71 4.85
C PHE A 153 25.08 4.52 4.13
N PHE A 154 25.55 4.02 2.99
CA PHE A 154 26.60 4.68 2.21
C PHE A 154 26.13 5.95 1.49
N ARG A 155 24.83 6.14 1.30
CA ARG A 155 24.23 7.31 0.66
C ARG A 155 22.82 7.55 1.17
N LEU A 156 22.51 8.81 1.50
CA LEU A 156 21.17 9.26 1.86
C LEU A 156 20.53 10.04 0.69
N PRO A 157 19.19 10.00 0.55
CA PRO A 157 18.49 10.82 -0.42
C PRO A 157 18.46 12.30 -0.01
N GLN A 158 18.06 13.17 -0.93
CA GLN A 158 18.06 14.63 -0.75
C GLN A 158 16.67 15.27 -0.84
N ARG A 159 15.70 14.61 -1.48
CA ARG A 159 14.42 15.17 -1.96
C ARG A 159 13.23 14.28 -1.64
N VAL A 160 13.33 13.35 -0.70
CA VAL A 160 12.20 12.49 -0.28
C VAL A 160 11.53 13.00 1.00
N GLY A 161 11.94 14.18 1.49
CA GLY A 161 11.53 14.73 2.77
C GLY A 161 12.06 13.91 3.95
N LYS A 162 11.39 14.00 5.10
CA LYS A 162 11.71 13.23 6.30
C LYS A 162 11.67 11.72 6.03
N LEU A 163 12.74 11.03 6.39
CA LEU A 163 12.81 9.57 6.31
C LEU A 163 11.87 8.91 7.31
N ILE A 164 11.08 7.97 6.82
CA ILE A 164 10.15 7.18 7.64
C ILE A 164 10.79 5.84 7.99
N CYS A 165 11.33 5.18 6.98
CA CYS A 165 11.98 3.90 7.11
C CYS A 165 13.01 3.71 6.00
N GLY A 166 13.89 2.74 6.21
CA GLY A 166 14.84 2.34 5.19
C GLY A 166 15.47 0.99 5.47
N PHE A 167 16.32 0.59 4.55
CA PHE A 167 17.04 -0.67 4.59
C PHE A 167 18.42 -0.49 3.97
N SER A 168 19.40 -1.16 4.55
CA SER A 168 20.74 -1.32 3.97
C SER A 168 21.16 -2.77 4.18
N ASP A 169 21.78 -3.36 3.16
CA ASP A 169 22.46 -4.65 3.26
C ASP A 169 23.95 -4.51 3.65
N LEU A 170 24.44 -3.28 3.80
CA LEU A 170 25.83 -2.99 4.17
C LEU A 170 25.99 -2.97 5.70
N ILE A 171 26.90 -3.81 6.18
CA ILE A 171 27.29 -3.88 7.60
C ILE A 171 28.52 -3.02 7.84
N LYS A 172 28.51 -2.23 8.92
CA LYS A 172 29.64 -1.40 9.35
C LYS A 172 30.94 -2.19 9.38
N GLY A 173 31.98 -1.60 8.81
CA GLY A 173 33.31 -2.21 8.75
C GLY A 173 33.50 -3.19 7.59
N THR A 174 32.45 -3.49 6.81
CA THR A 174 32.61 -4.21 5.53
C THR A 174 33.44 -3.35 4.59
N GLN A 175 34.54 -3.88 4.05
CA GLN A 175 35.42 -3.15 3.14
C GLN A 175 35.49 -3.84 1.78
N PRO A 176 35.61 -3.07 0.68
CA PRO A 176 35.89 -3.64 -0.62
C PRO A 176 37.26 -4.32 -0.62
N LEU A 177 37.44 -5.28 -1.53
CA LEU A 177 38.74 -5.93 -1.72
C LEU A 177 39.78 -4.88 -2.14
N SER A 178 40.96 -4.93 -1.54
CA SER A 178 42.05 -4.03 -1.93
C SER A 178 42.52 -4.32 -3.35
N THR A 179 43.12 -3.34 -4.02
CA THR A 179 43.68 -3.50 -5.37
C THR A 179 44.60 -4.70 -5.46
N ILE A 180 45.45 -4.92 -4.45
CA ILE A 180 46.36 -6.06 -4.37
C ILE A 180 45.59 -7.39 -4.33
N GLN A 181 44.51 -7.47 -3.56
CA GLN A 181 43.68 -8.68 -3.48
C GLN A 181 42.94 -8.94 -4.78
N LYS A 182 42.44 -7.89 -5.45
CA LYS A 182 41.84 -7.98 -6.79
C LYS A 182 42.86 -8.50 -7.81
N THR A 183 44.07 -7.93 -7.86
CA THR A 183 45.14 -8.36 -8.76
C THR A 183 45.60 -9.80 -8.49
N LYS A 184 45.75 -10.20 -7.22
CA LYS A 184 46.08 -11.59 -6.86
C LYS A 184 45.05 -12.58 -7.37
N ARG A 185 43.75 -12.28 -7.28
CA ARG A 185 42.69 -13.15 -7.81
C ARG A 185 42.75 -13.28 -9.33
N ILE A 186 42.98 -12.18 -10.05
CA ILE A 186 43.14 -12.21 -11.50
C ILE A 186 44.34 -13.07 -11.89
N LEU A 187 45.48 -12.90 -11.23
CA LEU A 187 46.68 -13.70 -11.49
C LEU A 187 46.46 -15.20 -11.22
N VAL A 188 45.78 -15.55 -10.12
CA VAL A 188 45.38 -16.93 -9.82
C VAL A 188 44.46 -17.48 -10.90
N GLY A 189 43.51 -16.68 -11.40
CA GLY A 189 42.63 -17.08 -12.49
C GLY A 189 43.35 -17.31 -13.82
N ILE A 190 44.32 -16.47 -14.15
CA ILE A 190 45.21 -16.67 -15.31
C ILE A 190 45.97 -17.98 -15.16
N ALA A 191 46.54 -18.26 -13.98
CA ALA A 191 47.28 -19.50 -13.72
C ALA A 191 46.40 -20.75 -13.89
N TYR A 192 45.19 -20.76 -13.35
CA TYR A 192 44.24 -21.86 -13.54
C TYR A 192 43.79 -22.00 -15.00
N GLY A 193 43.53 -20.88 -15.69
CA GLY A 193 43.16 -20.89 -17.11
C GLY A 193 44.25 -21.51 -17.99
N LEU A 194 45.52 -21.18 -17.71
CA LEU A 194 46.67 -21.78 -18.38
C LEU A 194 46.79 -23.28 -18.07
N LEU A 195 46.65 -23.70 -16.81
CA LEU A 195 46.69 -25.12 -16.42
C LEU A 195 45.58 -25.96 -17.07
N ILE A 196 44.37 -25.41 -17.17
CA ILE A 196 43.25 -26.09 -17.84
C ILE A 196 43.50 -26.15 -19.35
N GLY A 197 43.97 -25.05 -19.95
CA GLY A 197 44.36 -25.03 -21.35
C GLY A 197 45.43 -26.07 -21.69
N THR A 198 46.47 -26.22 -20.85
CA THR A 198 47.49 -27.25 -21.06
C THR A 198 46.94 -28.66 -20.88
N ALA A 199 46.09 -28.91 -19.88
CA ALA A 199 45.46 -30.22 -19.72
C ALA A 199 44.57 -30.60 -20.92
N ILE A 200 43.78 -29.66 -21.45
CA ILE A 200 42.96 -29.86 -22.65
C ILE A 200 43.85 -30.16 -23.87
N PHE A 201 44.99 -29.48 -23.99
CA PHE A 201 45.96 -29.71 -25.07
C PHE A 201 46.50 -31.14 -25.09
N PHE A 202 46.77 -31.75 -23.93
CA PHE A 202 47.25 -33.13 -23.84
C PHE A 202 46.16 -34.19 -24.06
N ILE A 203 44.88 -33.82 -23.92
CA ILE A 203 43.72 -34.72 -24.10
C ILE A 203 43.17 -34.65 -25.54
N GLY A 204 43.21 -33.47 -26.17
CA GLY A 204 42.63 -33.22 -27.48
C GLY A 204 43.49 -33.71 -28.65
N ARG A 205 42.84 -34.05 -29.78
CA ARG A 205 43.54 -34.30 -31.05
C ARG A 205 43.81 -32.98 -31.76
N LEU A 206 45.08 -32.63 -31.94
CA LEU A 206 45.56 -31.38 -32.55
C LEU A 206 45.08 -31.12 -34.00
N SER A 207 44.52 -32.12 -34.67
CA SER A 207 44.01 -32.01 -36.04
C SER A 207 42.53 -31.62 -36.13
N ASP A 208 41.80 -31.62 -35.02
CA ASP A 208 40.36 -31.33 -35.01
C ASP A 208 40.11 -29.84 -34.70
N PRO A 209 39.49 -29.08 -35.62
CA PRO A 209 39.23 -27.65 -35.43
C PRO A 209 38.34 -27.35 -34.22
N ILE A 210 37.51 -28.30 -33.77
CA ILE A 210 36.67 -28.14 -32.58
C ILE A 210 37.54 -28.07 -31.31
N TRP A 211 38.54 -28.93 -31.20
CA TRP A 211 39.46 -28.96 -30.06
C TRP A 211 40.33 -27.69 -29.99
N ILE A 212 40.74 -27.16 -31.15
CA ILE A 212 41.45 -25.87 -31.24
C ILE A 212 40.55 -24.73 -30.74
N GLY A 213 39.28 -24.71 -31.14
CA GLY A 213 38.31 -23.72 -30.67
C GLY A 213 38.09 -23.75 -29.15
N ILE A 214 37.93 -24.94 -28.57
CA ILE A 214 37.76 -25.13 -27.11
C ILE A 214 39.00 -24.63 -26.34
N TRP A 215 40.20 -24.87 -26.87
CA TRP A 215 41.46 -24.46 -26.23
C TRP A 215 41.60 -22.94 -26.11
N PHE A 216 41.17 -22.17 -27.12
CA PHE A 216 41.17 -20.71 -27.05
C PHE A 216 40.00 -20.13 -26.24
N ALA A 217 38.83 -20.79 -26.28
CA ALA A 217 37.63 -20.31 -25.61
C ALA A 217 37.64 -20.58 -24.11
N ALA A 218 38.06 -21.77 -23.66
CA ALA A 218 37.92 -22.19 -22.26
C ALA A 218 38.70 -21.33 -21.25
N PRO A 219 39.98 -20.94 -21.48
CA PRO A 219 40.71 -20.05 -20.59
C PRO A 219 40.10 -18.64 -20.55
N SER A 220 39.63 -18.15 -21.70
CA SER A 220 39.00 -16.84 -21.84
C SER A 220 37.66 -16.79 -21.09
N ILE A 221 36.84 -17.84 -21.22
CA ILE A 221 35.57 -18.00 -20.50
C ILE A 221 35.83 -18.11 -18.99
N LEU A 222 36.85 -18.87 -18.57
CA LEU A 222 37.21 -19.00 -17.15
C LEU A 222 37.71 -17.67 -16.57
N MET A 223 38.49 -16.88 -17.33
CA MET A 223 38.91 -15.55 -16.89
C MET A 223 37.73 -14.60 -16.74
N ILE A 224 36.79 -14.58 -17.69
CA ILE A 224 35.55 -13.81 -17.59
C ILE A 224 34.75 -14.25 -16.36
N TRP A 225 34.62 -15.55 -16.14
CA TRP A 225 33.92 -16.12 -14.98
C TRP A 225 34.55 -15.75 -13.63
N ILE A 226 35.88 -15.75 -13.54
CA ILE A 226 36.62 -15.35 -12.33
C ILE A 226 36.51 -13.84 -12.09
N LYS A 227 36.52 -13.03 -13.16
CA LYS A 227 36.32 -11.58 -13.09
C LYS A 227 34.92 -11.26 -12.56
N ASP A 228 33.88 -11.90 -13.09
CA ASP A 228 32.48 -11.70 -12.66
C ASP A 228 32.22 -12.13 -11.21
N LYS A 229 32.80 -13.26 -10.76
CA LYS A 229 32.70 -13.67 -9.35
C LYS A 229 33.58 -12.87 -8.40
N GLY A 230 34.40 -11.95 -8.93
CA GLY A 230 35.32 -11.09 -8.19
C GLY A 230 34.65 -9.91 -7.49
N ASN A 231 33.48 -9.48 -7.96
CA ASN A 231 32.82 -8.26 -7.47
C ASN A 231 31.95 -8.52 -6.23
N LYS A 232 32.61 -8.74 -5.09
CA LYS A 232 31.93 -9.10 -3.83
C LYS A 232 31.43 -7.91 -3.02
N PHE A 233 31.80 -6.69 -3.39
CA PHE A 233 31.32 -5.48 -2.71
C PHE A 233 30.22 -4.86 -3.57
N LYS A 234 29.00 -5.36 -3.40
CA LYS A 234 27.80 -4.83 -4.03
C LYS A 234 26.72 -4.71 -2.96
N HIS A 235 26.23 -3.50 -2.76
CA HIS A 235 25.36 -3.15 -1.65
C HIS A 235 24.27 -2.18 -2.06
N SER A 236 23.14 -2.22 -1.37
CA SER A 236 21.96 -1.41 -1.67
C SER A 236 21.43 -0.69 -0.44
N ASN A 237 21.00 0.55 -0.62
CA ASN A 237 20.20 1.30 0.34
C ASN A 237 18.82 1.60 -0.27
N LEU A 238 17.77 1.33 0.49
CA LEU A 238 16.39 1.63 0.11
C LEU A 238 15.78 2.57 1.16
N PHE A 239 15.04 3.59 0.72
CA PHE A 239 14.47 4.60 1.60
C PHE A 239 13.05 4.94 1.22
N VAL A 240 12.18 5.08 2.21
CA VAL A 240 10.86 5.68 2.04
C VAL A 240 10.72 6.87 2.97
N GLY A 241 10.43 8.03 2.39
CA GLY A 241 10.19 9.28 3.09
C GLY A 241 8.76 9.78 2.89
N VAL A 242 8.43 10.88 3.55
CA VAL A 242 7.10 11.52 3.51
C VAL A 242 6.72 12.03 2.12
N ASN A 243 7.71 12.42 1.32
CA ASN A 243 7.54 13.05 0.02
C ASN A 243 8.17 12.22 -1.12
N GLY A 244 8.54 10.96 -0.89
CA GLY A 244 9.16 10.15 -1.92
C GLY A 244 9.80 8.86 -1.44
N PHE A 245 10.53 8.22 -2.35
CA PHE A 245 11.38 7.07 -2.04
C PHE A 245 12.67 7.12 -2.86
N ALA A 246 13.69 6.39 -2.40
CA ALA A 246 14.97 6.32 -3.10
C ALA A 246 15.59 4.92 -3.03
N GLU A 247 16.36 4.61 -4.05
CA GLU A 247 17.14 3.39 -4.20
C GLU A 247 18.55 3.78 -4.65
N PHE A 248 19.54 3.36 -3.88
CA PHE A 248 20.94 3.52 -4.21
C PHE A 248 21.62 2.17 -4.21
N GLY A 249 22.40 1.88 -5.24
CA GLY A 249 23.31 0.76 -5.34
C GLY A 249 24.74 1.26 -5.38
N CYS A 250 25.66 0.51 -4.78
CA CYS A 250 27.08 0.72 -5.01
C CYS A 250 27.75 -0.61 -5.37
N GLU A 251 28.79 -0.51 -6.19
CA GLU A 251 29.60 -1.65 -6.64
C GLU A 251 31.08 -1.29 -6.56
N ASP A 252 31.95 -2.23 -6.20
CA ASP A 252 33.40 -2.06 -6.00
C ASP A 252 33.85 -1.11 -4.88
N SER A 253 33.09 -0.06 -4.56
CA SER A 253 33.34 0.90 -3.49
C SER A 253 32.06 1.64 -3.09
N ARG A 254 32.04 2.27 -1.91
CA ARG A 254 30.91 3.08 -1.41
C ARG A 254 30.58 4.29 -2.30
N GLU A 255 31.59 4.84 -2.96
CA GLU A 255 31.48 6.05 -3.79
C GLU A 255 31.08 5.74 -5.24
N ASN A 256 31.29 4.50 -5.68
CA ASN A 256 30.96 4.07 -7.03
C ASN A 256 29.50 3.59 -7.08
N ILE A 257 28.61 4.55 -7.33
CA ILE A 257 27.16 4.37 -7.33
C ILE A 257 26.72 3.89 -8.72
N ASP A 258 26.27 2.63 -8.83
CA ASP A 258 25.79 2.01 -10.07
C ASP A 258 24.28 2.17 -10.27
N VAL A 259 23.52 2.27 -9.17
CA VAL A 259 22.08 2.53 -9.17
C VAL A 259 21.80 3.79 -8.35
N SER A 260 21.05 4.74 -8.92
CA SER A 260 20.69 5.99 -8.23
C SER A 260 19.32 6.48 -8.69
N TYR A 261 18.28 6.01 -8.01
CA TYR A 261 16.91 6.47 -8.21
C TYR A 261 16.41 7.23 -7.00
N GLU A 262 15.80 8.37 -7.27
CA GLU A 262 15.17 9.20 -6.26
C GLU A 262 13.88 9.77 -6.84
N VAL A 263 12.75 9.29 -6.30
CA VAL A 263 11.41 9.63 -6.79
C VAL A 263 10.75 10.52 -5.76
N ASN A 264 10.55 11.78 -6.12
CA ASN A 264 9.75 12.72 -5.34
C ASN A 264 8.28 12.62 -5.77
N PHE A 265 7.37 12.51 -4.81
CA PHE A 265 5.94 12.38 -5.02
C PHE A 265 5.30 13.59 -5.70
N ASN A 266 5.89 14.79 -5.62
CA ASN A 266 5.41 15.96 -6.37
C ASN A 266 5.58 15.78 -7.89
N ASP A 267 6.52 14.92 -8.31
CA ASP A 267 6.77 14.63 -9.72
C ASP A 267 5.86 13.51 -10.25
N VAL A 268 5.13 12.81 -9.36
CA VAL A 268 4.26 11.66 -9.67
C VAL A 268 2.80 12.11 -9.77
N THR A 269 2.05 11.54 -10.70
CA THR A 269 0.58 11.67 -10.75
C THR A 269 -0.15 10.37 -10.47
N ASP A 270 0.41 9.25 -10.95
CA ASP A 270 -0.26 7.96 -10.94
C ASP A 270 0.74 6.84 -10.65
N VAL A 271 0.30 5.87 -9.85
CA VAL A 271 0.99 4.62 -9.62
C VAL A 271 0.14 3.48 -10.16
N TYR A 272 0.71 2.72 -11.09
CA TYR A 272 0.12 1.50 -11.61
C TYR A 272 0.79 0.30 -10.95
N VAL A 273 -0.03 -0.61 -10.39
CA VAL A 273 0.44 -1.82 -9.73
C VAL A 273 -0.21 -3.04 -10.37
N TYR A 274 0.63 -3.96 -10.82
CA TYR A 274 0.22 -5.23 -11.41
C TYR A 274 0.82 -6.40 -10.65
N GLN A 275 0.03 -7.45 -10.43
CA GLN A 275 0.46 -8.69 -9.81
C GLN A 275 -0.18 -9.88 -10.52
N ILE A 276 0.62 -10.90 -10.82
CA ILE A 276 0.15 -12.12 -11.48
C ILE A 276 0.74 -13.36 -10.80
N ASP A 277 -0.15 -14.31 -10.49
CA ASP A 277 0.24 -15.60 -9.93
C ASP A 277 0.55 -16.58 -11.07
N HIS A 278 1.72 -17.23 -11.01
CA HIS A 278 2.10 -18.29 -11.93
C HIS A 278 1.79 -19.65 -11.31
N LEU A 279 0.95 -20.43 -12.00
CA LEU A 279 0.57 -21.78 -11.58
C LEU A 279 1.09 -22.82 -12.59
N ARG A 280 1.64 -23.92 -12.07
CA ARG A 280 2.03 -25.10 -12.87
C ARG A 280 1.26 -26.30 -12.35
N ASN A 281 0.49 -26.97 -13.21
CA ASN A 281 -0.38 -28.08 -12.83
C ASN A 281 -1.32 -27.73 -11.65
N TYR A 282 -1.92 -26.53 -11.69
CA TYR A 282 -2.76 -25.97 -10.62
C TYR A 282 -2.04 -25.72 -9.27
N VAL A 283 -0.72 -25.85 -9.23
CA VAL A 283 0.10 -25.55 -8.05
C VAL A 283 0.81 -24.22 -8.24
N TYR A 284 0.57 -23.30 -7.30
CA TYR A 284 1.26 -22.01 -7.21
C TYR A 284 2.78 -22.18 -7.22
N GLN A 285 3.47 -21.40 -8.07
CA GLN A 285 4.93 -21.36 -8.17
C GLN A 285 5.49 -20.08 -7.54
N HIS A 286 5.14 -18.94 -8.11
CA HIS A 286 5.56 -17.61 -7.67
C HIS A 286 4.54 -16.57 -8.15
N THR A 287 4.69 -15.34 -7.68
CA THR A 287 3.92 -14.17 -8.09
C THR A 287 4.88 -13.15 -8.66
N ASP A 288 4.61 -12.68 -9.87
CA ASP A 288 5.30 -11.51 -10.41
C ASP A 288 4.57 -10.25 -9.95
N TYR A 289 5.34 -9.20 -9.70
CA TYR A 289 4.80 -7.87 -9.42
C TYR A 289 5.50 -6.83 -10.27
N LEU A 290 4.78 -5.75 -10.54
CA LEU A 290 5.25 -4.60 -11.28
C LEU A 290 4.62 -3.34 -10.69
N TYR A 291 5.46 -2.36 -10.36
CA TYR A 291 5.10 -1.01 -9.97
C TYR A 291 5.61 -0.05 -11.03
N VAL A 292 4.71 0.78 -11.55
CA VAL A 292 5.05 1.81 -12.54
C VAL A 292 4.59 3.15 -12.00
N TRP A 293 5.54 4.05 -11.79
CA TRP A 293 5.33 5.41 -11.31
C TRP A 293 5.34 6.34 -12.51
N LEU A 294 4.28 7.14 -12.65
CA LEU A 294 3.98 7.87 -13.88
C LEU A 294 3.81 9.35 -13.58
N ASP A 295 4.29 10.18 -14.51
CA ASP A 295 3.84 11.57 -14.63
C ASP A 295 2.92 11.67 -15.85
N ARG A 296 1.62 11.77 -15.58
CA ARG A 296 0.58 11.96 -16.61
C ARG A 296 0.75 13.27 -17.37
N ARG A 297 1.28 14.33 -16.74
CA ARG A 297 1.42 15.65 -17.38
C ARG A 297 2.42 15.59 -18.52
N SER A 298 3.53 14.89 -18.32
CA SER A 298 4.52 14.64 -19.36
C SER A 298 4.28 13.35 -20.16
N GLY A 299 3.42 12.45 -19.67
CA GLY A 299 3.19 11.13 -20.26
C GLY A 299 4.37 10.17 -20.08
N LYS A 300 5.27 10.44 -19.13
CA LYS A 300 6.51 9.68 -18.92
C LYS A 300 6.39 8.69 -17.77
N VAL A 301 7.06 7.56 -17.93
CA VAL A 301 7.37 6.64 -16.83
C VAL A 301 8.55 7.23 -16.04
N ILE A 302 8.33 7.52 -14.76
CA ILE A 302 9.34 8.09 -13.85
C ILE A 302 10.23 6.97 -13.30
N TYR A 303 9.61 5.89 -12.85
CA TYR A 303 10.29 4.77 -12.23
C TYR A 303 9.49 3.50 -12.45
N THR A 304 10.19 2.39 -12.66
CA THR A 304 9.61 1.05 -12.73
C THR A 304 10.35 0.15 -11.78
N GLY A 305 9.61 -0.63 -10.99
CA GLY A 305 10.15 -1.64 -10.09
C GLY A 305 9.38 -2.93 -10.25
N ASP A 306 10.07 -4.02 -10.54
CA ASP A 306 9.48 -5.33 -10.75
C ASP A 306 10.26 -6.43 -10.04
N GLY A 307 9.66 -7.60 -9.95
CA GLY A 307 10.31 -8.77 -9.41
C GLY A 307 9.34 -9.92 -9.19
N GLN A 308 9.87 -10.97 -8.56
CA GLN A 308 9.12 -12.19 -8.27
C GLN A 308 9.20 -12.52 -6.79
N TYR A 309 8.15 -13.13 -6.25
CA TYR A 309 8.18 -13.67 -4.89
C TYR A 309 7.31 -14.91 -4.74
N ASN A 310 7.62 -15.73 -3.75
CA ASN A 310 6.87 -16.89 -3.37
C ASN A 310 6.11 -16.63 -2.05
N LYS A 311 4.78 -16.57 -2.13
CA LYS A 311 3.87 -16.33 -1.00
C LYS A 311 4.07 -17.29 0.19
N LYS A 312 4.63 -18.48 -0.01
CA LYS A 312 4.82 -19.46 1.07
C LYS A 312 6.15 -19.31 1.80
N THR A 313 7.21 -18.95 1.08
CA THR A 313 8.57 -18.85 1.62
C THR A 313 8.92 -17.42 2.01
N ASP A 314 8.51 -16.45 1.21
CA ASP A 314 9.05 -15.08 1.29
C ASP A 314 8.29 -14.21 2.29
N VAL A 315 7.09 -14.62 2.70
CA VAL A 315 6.31 -13.94 3.75
C VAL A 315 7.05 -13.96 5.11
N LYS A 316 8.01 -14.87 5.32
CA LYS A 316 8.84 -14.93 6.53
C LYS A 316 10.17 -14.18 6.41
N LEU A 317 10.55 -13.72 5.22
CA LEU A 317 11.84 -13.09 4.96
C LEU A 317 11.67 -11.56 5.00
N GLN A 318 11.89 -10.99 6.18
CA GLN A 318 12.16 -9.56 6.37
C GLN A 318 13.62 -9.26 6.00
N PRO A 319 13.95 -8.11 5.36
CA PRO A 319 13.17 -7.25 4.45
C PRO A 319 13.42 -7.62 2.97
N SER A 320 12.42 -7.44 2.10
CA SER A 320 12.51 -7.70 0.65
C SER A 320 12.18 -6.45 -0.17
N LEU A 321 12.66 -6.41 -1.43
CA LEU A 321 12.36 -5.34 -2.39
C LEU A 321 10.83 -5.13 -2.58
N LEU A 322 10.04 -6.20 -2.44
CA LEU A 322 8.58 -6.11 -2.45
C LEU A 322 8.03 -5.28 -1.29
N ASN A 323 8.58 -5.42 -0.08
CA ASN A 323 8.16 -4.63 1.08
C ASN A 323 8.50 -3.16 0.90
N PHE A 324 9.64 -2.86 0.26
CA PHE A 324 9.97 -1.50 -0.15
C PHE A 324 8.88 -0.92 -1.06
N TYR A 325 8.52 -1.58 -2.17
CA TYR A 325 7.50 -1.06 -3.08
C TYR A 325 6.11 -0.93 -2.46
N ARG A 326 5.69 -1.91 -1.65
CA ARG A 326 4.43 -1.84 -0.90
C ARG A 326 4.41 -0.65 0.06
N THR A 327 5.54 -0.39 0.73
CA THR A 327 5.67 0.73 1.65
C THR A 327 5.67 2.06 0.90
N SER A 328 6.32 2.13 -0.26
CA SER A 328 6.26 3.29 -1.16
C SER A 328 4.85 3.58 -1.64
N GLU A 329 4.10 2.58 -2.14
CA GLU A 329 2.68 2.75 -2.57
C GLU A 329 1.78 3.20 -1.41
N LYS A 330 2.00 2.63 -0.22
CA LYS A 330 1.28 3.03 0.99
C LYS A 330 1.50 4.50 1.31
N TYR A 331 2.75 4.97 1.33
CA TYR A 331 3.04 6.35 1.66
C TYR A 331 2.71 7.34 0.54
N TRP A 332 2.70 6.89 -0.72
CA TRP A 332 2.07 7.61 -1.82
C TRP A 332 0.58 7.82 -1.59
N THR A 333 -0.13 6.78 -1.13
CA THR A 333 -1.55 6.88 -0.78
C THR A 333 -1.78 7.89 0.36
N VAL A 334 -0.93 7.87 1.39
CA VAL A 334 -0.98 8.86 2.48
C VAL A 334 -0.74 10.27 1.94
N TYR A 335 0.27 10.45 1.10
CA TYR A 335 0.59 11.73 0.46
C TYR A 335 -0.60 12.30 -0.35
N LEU A 336 -1.30 11.45 -1.11
CA LEU A 336 -2.50 11.86 -1.84
C LEU A 336 -3.67 12.19 -0.91
N LEU A 337 -3.85 11.41 0.16
CA LEU A 337 -4.90 11.66 1.16
C LEU A 337 -4.70 12.97 1.93
N ASP A 338 -3.46 13.34 2.23
CA ASP A 338 -3.14 14.62 2.87
C ASP A 338 -3.46 15.84 1.98
N ARG A 339 -3.52 15.64 0.65
CA ARG A 339 -3.86 16.68 -0.34
C ARG A 339 -5.29 16.59 -0.85
N LEU A 340 -6.06 15.61 -0.38
CA LEU A 340 -7.41 15.31 -0.84
C LEU A 340 -8.33 16.53 -0.80
N GLU A 341 -8.33 17.27 0.31
CA GLU A 341 -9.16 18.46 0.49
C GLU A 341 -8.80 19.56 -0.51
N GLN A 342 -7.51 19.85 -0.68
CA GLN A 342 -7.03 20.84 -1.65
C GLN A 342 -7.40 20.44 -3.08
N MET A 343 -7.25 19.16 -3.44
CA MET A 343 -7.65 18.63 -4.75
C MET A 343 -9.15 18.84 -5.01
N LEU A 344 -9.98 18.61 -4.00
CA LEU A 344 -11.44 18.81 -4.09
C LEU A 344 -11.83 20.29 -4.14
N GLN A 345 -11.15 21.18 -3.41
CA GLN A 345 -11.41 22.62 -3.47
C GLN A 345 -11.10 23.20 -4.86
N MET A 346 -10.05 22.70 -5.53
CA MET A 346 -9.65 23.18 -6.85
C MET A 346 -10.57 22.71 -7.99
N GLN A 347 -11.02 21.45 -7.97
CA GLN A 347 -11.70 20.84 -9.13
C GLN A 347 -13.11 20.31 -8.81
N GLY A 348 -13.47 20.16 -7.54
CA GLY A 348 -14.71 19.53 -7.08
C GLY A 348 -14.72 18.00 -7.18
N TYR A 349 -13.66 17.40 -7.72
CA TYR A 349 -13.51 15.95 -7.89
C TYR A 349 -12.03 15.54 -7.99
N ILE A 350 -11.78 14.24 -7.90
CA ILE A 350 -10.47 13.60 -8.12
C ILE A 350 -10.59 12.67 -9.30
N THR A 351 -9.59 12.65 -10.17
CA THR A 351 -9.59 11.80 -11.37
C THR A 351 -8.78 10.54 -11.15
N PHE A 352 -9.30 9.39 -11.60
CA PHE A 352 -8.63 8.08 -11.54
C PHE A 352 -8.43 7.49 -12.92
N SER A 353 -7.17 7.11 -13.14
CA SER A 353 -6.59 6.63 -14.40
C SER A 353 -6.81 5.14 -14.69
N LEU A 354 -7.03 4.73 -15.93
CA LEU A 354 -6.63 3.40 -16.39
C LEU A 354 -5.29 3.49 -17.14
N TYR A 355 -4.39 2.56 -16.84
CA TYR A 355 -3.12 2.40 -17.54
C TYR A 355 -2.97 0.99 -18.10
N SER A 356 -2.48 0.93 -19.34
CA SER A 356 -2.07 -0.30 -20.01
C SER A 356 -0.57 -0.25 -20.24
N HIS A 357 0.17 -1.06 -19.47
CA HIS A 357 1.63 -1.14 -19.57
C HIS A 357 2.07 -1.61 -20.97
N GLU A 358 1.44 -2.64 -21.52
CA GLU A 358 1.74 -3.18 -22.86
C GLU A 358 1.60 -2.15 -23.98
N LYS A 359 0.59 -1.27 -23.89
CA LYS A 359 0.29 -0.25 -24.90
C LYS A 359 0.88 1.11 -24.56
N ASN A 360 1.53 1.24 -23.41
CA ASN A 360 1.95 2.50 -22.80
C ASN A 360 0.87 3.60 -22.93
N LYS A 361 -0.38 3.26 -22.60
CA LYS A 361 -1.55 4.11 -22.85
C LYS A 361 -2.28 4.45 -21.57
N TYR A 362 -2.56 5.75 -21.41
CA TYR A 362 -3.38 6.31 -20.34
C TYR A 362 -4.77 6.67 -20.82
N GLN A 363 -5.78 6.47 -19.97
CA GLN A 363 -7.14 6.92 -20.22
C GLN A 363 -7.82 7.30 -18.92
N GLU A 364 -8.26 8.57 -18.82
CA GLU A 364 -9.15 9.03 -17.75
C GLU A 364 -10.43 8.19 -17.70
N TYR A 365 -10.79 7.73 -16.49
CA TYR A 365 -11.85 6.74 -16.36
C TYR A 365 -12.91 7.11 -15.33
N ILE A 366 -12.51 7.59 -14.15
CA ILE A 366 -13.46 7.92 -13.08
C ILE A 366 -13.14 9.31 -12.54
N LYS A 367 -14.18 10.10 -12.26
CA LYS A 367 -14.09 11.26 -11.37
C LYS A 367 -14.87 10.96 -10.10
N LEU A 368 -14.24 11.20 -8.96
CA LEU A 368 -14.81 10.97 -7.65
C LEU A 368 -14.99 12.31 -6.93
N GLY A 369 -16.23 12.67 -6.63
CA GLY A 369 -16.57 13.87 -5.87
C GLY A 369 -17.33 13.51 -4.60
N ILE A 370 -17.62 14.52 -3.78
CA ILE A 370 -18.40 14.33 -2.54
C ILE A 370 -19.80 13.84 -2.91
N GLY A 371 -20.14 12.64 -2.45
CA GLY A 371 -21.45 12.01 -2.64
C GLY A 371 -21.77 11.60 -4.08
N LYS A 372 -20.81 11.63 -5.02
CA LYS A 372 -21.05 11.28 -6.42
C LYS A 372 -19.84 10.67 -7.11
N ILE A 373 -20.10 9.77 -8.06
CA ILE A 373 -19.10 9.17 -8.92
C ILE A 373 -19.48 9.39 -10.38
N THR A 374 -18.52 9.78 -11.20
CA THR A 374 -18.72 10.00 -12.64
C THR A 374 -17.83 9.07 -13.43
N PHE A 375 -18.42 8.27 -14.32
CA PHE A 375 -17.70 7.45 -15.29
C PHE A 375 -17.46 8.23 -16.56
N ILE A 376 -16.24 8.18 -17.09
CA ILE A 376 -15.83 8.81 -18.33
C ILE A 376 -15.77 7.75 -19.43
N LYS A 377 -16.55 7.93 -20.50
CA LYS A 377 -16.58 7.04 -21.66
C LYS A 377 -16.23 7.82 -22.93
N GLY A 378 -15.11 7.44 -23.56
CA GLY A 378 -14.62 8.14 -24.75
C GLY A 378 -14.23 9.59 -24.46
N LYS A 379 -14.39 10.49 -25.44
CA LYS A 379 -13.97 11.90 -25.33
C LYS A 379 -15.02 12.82 -24.70
N SER A 380 -16.29 12.41 -24.62
CA SER A 380 -17.39 13.34 -24.32
C SER A 380 -18.49 12.78 -23.43
N GLU A 381 -18.66 11.44 -23.33
CA GLU A 381 -19.74 10.87 -22.53
C GLU A 381 -19.31 10.75 -21.06
N GLN A 382 -20.13 11.30 -20.17
CA GLN A 382 -19.93 11.20 -18.73
C GLN A 382 -21.24 10.78 -18.07
N PHE A 383 -21.19 9.76 -17.23
CA PHE A 383 -22.35 9.25 -16.48
C PHE A 383 -22.11 9.47 -15.00
N THR A 384 -22.92 10.31 -14.37
CA THR A 384 -22.78 10.64 -12.94
C THR A 384 -23.86 9.96 -12.13
N TYR A 385 -23.46 9.31 -11.06
CA TYR A 385 -24.34 8.68 -10.09
C TYR A 385 -24.11 9.30 -8.72
N ASN A 386 -25.18 9.79 -8.11
CA ASN A 386 -25.17 10.22 -6.72
C ASN A 386 -25.22 9.00 -5.79
N PHE A 387 -24.73 9.17 -4.56
CA PHE A 387 -24.68 8.11 -3.56
C PHE A 387 -26.04 7.43 -3.32
N ASN A 388 -27.13 8.22 -3.30
CA ASN A 388 -28.48 7.69 -3.11
C ASN A 388 -28.96 6.82 -4.27
N GLU A 389 -28.39 6.96 -5.47
CA GLU A 389 -28.68 6.17 -6.67
C GLU A 389 -27.90 4.86 -6.71
N ILE A 390 -26.92 4.67 -5.82
CA ILE A 390 -26.12 3.44 -5.74
C ILE A 390 -26.86 2.44 -4.85
N LYS A 391 -27.15 1.26 -5.40
CA LYS A 391 -27.80 0.15 -4.69
C LYS A 391 -26.80 -0.61 -3.83
N ARG A 392 -25.67 -1.02 -4.43
CA ARG A 392 -24.57 -1.71 -3.76
C ARG A 392 -23.30 -1.66 -4.59
N MET A 393 -22.16 -1.81 -3.93
CA MET A 393 -20.85 -2.03 -4.56
C MET A 393 -20.27 -3.36 -4.07
N TYR A 394 -19.64 -4.12 -4.96
CA TYR A 394 -19.00 -5.37 -4.59
C TYR A 394 -17.88 -5.73 -5.57
N THR A 395 -16.89 -6.49 -5.11
CA THR A 395 -15.81 -7.01 -5.96
C THR A 395 -16.17 -8.38 -6.51
N LYS A 396 -15.80 -8.64 -7.77
CA LYS A 396 -15.89 -9.95 -8.40
C LYS A 396 -14.60 -10.22 -9.18
N GLY A 397 -13.70 -10.99 -8.58
CA GLY A 397 -12.34 -11.14 -9.11
C GLY A 397 -11.62 -9.80 -9.13
N ASN A 398 -11.16 -9.38 -10.30
CA ASN A 398 -10.39 -8.14 -10.50
C ASN A 398 -11.25 -6.94 -10.92
N GLU A 399 -12.56 -7.04 -10.69
CA GLU A 399 -13.53 -6.01 -11.05
C GLU A 399 -14.23 -5.49 -9.81
N LEU A 400 -14.37 -4.18 -9.71
CA LEU A 400 -15.34 -3.56 -8.81
C LEU A 400 -16.62 -3.28 -9.60
N ARG A 401 -17.74 -3.77 -9.10
CA ARG A 401 -19.07 -3.62 -9.70
C ARG A 401 -19.91 -2.67 -8.87
N ILE A 402 -20.50 -1.67 -9.52
CA ILE A 402 -21.40 -0.69 -8.91
C ILE A 402 -22.79 -0.91 -9.48
N GLN A 403 -23.71 -1.39 -8.65
CA GLN A 403 -25.10 -1.60 -9.04
C GLN A 403 -25.95 -0.38 -8.67
N HIS A 404 -26.79 0.09 -9.59
CA HIS A 404 -27.60 1.30 -9.41
C HIS A 404 -29.08 1.00 -9.12
N LYS A 405 -29.77 1.93 -8.44
CA LYS A 405 -31.20 1.84 -8.07
C LYS A 405 -32.11 2.28 -9.20
N ASN A 406 -31.83 3.45 -9.80
CA ASN A 406 -32.65 4.05 -10.85
C ASN A 406 -31.90 3.95 -12.18
N PHE A 407 -32.41 3.12 -13.08
CA PHE A 407 -31.87 2.93 -14.42
C PHE A 407 -32.62 3.86 -15.38
N GLU A 408 -32.08 5.04 -15.66
CA GLU A 408 -32.58 5.83 -16.80
C GLU A 408 -32.11 5.19 -18.10
N ARG A 409 -33.05 4.55 -18.80
CA ARG A 409 -32.88 4.11 -20.18
C ARG A 409 -32.64 5.33 -21.07
N THR A 410 -31.52 5.35 -21.80
CA THR A 410 -31.45 6.04 -23.10
C THR A 410 -30.82 5.11 -24.15
N LEU A 411 -31.55 4.96 -25.27
CA LEU A 411 -31.27 4.13 -26.46
C LEU A 411 -29.97 4.61 -27.14
N PHE A 412 -29.17 3.84 -27.91
CA PHE A 412 -29.41 2.80 -28.91
C PHE A 412 -28.13 1.92 -28.96
N PHE A 413 -28.27 0.59 -29.07
CA PHE A 413 -27.25 -0.44 -29.38
C PHE A 413 -26.50 -1.25 -28.30
N PHE A 414 -26.59 -0.99 -26.98
CA PHE A 414 -25.97 -1.92 -26.00
C PHE A 414 -26.85 -2.19 -24.77
N LYS A 415 -27.21 -3.46 -24.57
CA LYS A 415 -27.70 -3.98 -23.28
C LYS A 415 -26.51 -4.06 -22.32
N SER A 416 -26.26 -3.01 -21.55
CA SER A 416 -25.46 -3.14 -20.31
C SER A 416 -26.42 -3.33 -19.15
N GLY A 417 -26.08 -4.23 -18.23
CA GLY A 417 -26.86 -4.46 -17.02
C GLY A 417 -26.98 -3.20 -16.16
N ASN A 418 -27.72 -3.29 -15.07
CA ASN A 418 -27.82 -2.25 -14.04
C ASN A 418 -26.51 -2.04 -13.23
N GLU A 419 -25.36 -2.32 -13.83
CA GLU A 419 -24.05 -2.39 -13.21
C GLU A 419 -22.98 -1.72 -14.08
N ASP A 420 -22.20 -0.82 -13.47
CA ASP A 420 -20.92 -0.36 -14.01
C ASP A 420 -19.77 -1.18 -13.45
N VAL A 421 -18.73 -1.37 -14.26
CA VAL A 421 -17.58 -2.22 -13.94
C VAL A 421 -16.29 -1.40 -13.97
N ILE A 422 -15.47 -1.51 -12.93
CA ILE A 422 -14.17 -0.86 -12.83
C ILE A 422 -13.08 -1.95 -12.87
N PRO A 423 -12.20 -1.97 -13.89
CA PRO A 423 -11.13 -2.96 -13.99
C PRO A 423 -9.98 -2.61 -13.04
N LEU A 424 -9.96 -3.25 -11.86
CA LEU A 424 -9.02 -2.94 -10.77
C LEU A 424 -7.57 -3.30 -11.10
N LEU A 425 -7.32 -4.18 -12.08
CA LEU A 425 -5.95 -4.47 -12.53
C LEU A 425 -5.33 -3.32 -13.31
N ASN A 426 -6.13 -2.50 -13.98
CA ASN A 426 -5.66 -1.40 -14.80
C ASN A 426 -5.79 -0.04 -14.10
N LEU A 427 -6.50 -0.01 -12.98
CA LEU A 427 -6.75 1.20 -12.21
C LEU A 427 -5.48 1.70 -11.51
N CYS A 428 -5.07 2.91 -11.88
CA CYS A 428 -3.98 3.62 -11.19
C CYS A 428 -4.45 4.10 -9.82
N ASN A 429 -3.49 4.28 -8.91
CA ASN A 429 -3.73 4.77 -7.56
C ASN A 429 -4.81 3.93 -6.83
N ARG A 430 -4.82 2.61 -7.04
CA ARG A 430 -5.90 1.72 -6.58
C ARG A 430 -6.14 1.79 -5.07
N GLN A 431 -5.09 1.78 -4.26
CA GLN A 431 -5.24 1.92 -2.81
C GLN A 431 -5.88 3.26 -2.42
N PHE A 432 -5.39 4.35 -3.01
CA PHE A 432 -5.96 5.68 -2.83
C PHE A 432 -7.41 5.76 -3.32
N PHE A 433 -7.76 5.11 -4.43
CA PHE A 433 -9.12 5.06 -4.95
C PHE A 433 -10.10 4.50 -3.93
N PHE A 434 -9.78 3.36 -3.30
CA PHE A 434 -10.63 2.77 -2.28
C PHE A 434 -10.78 3.67 -1.05
N LYS A 435 -9.70 4.30 -0.59
CA LYS A 435 -9.76 5.26 0.52
C LYS A 435 -10.56 6.50 0.17
N ALA A 436 -10.36 7.07 -1.02
CA ALA A 436 -11.14 8.20 -1.49
C ALA A 436 -12.63 7.84 -1.64
N MET A 437 -12.97 6.64 -2.10
CA MET A 437 -14.38 6.19 -2.14
C MET A 437 -14.99 6.06 -0.74
N GLU A 438 -14.26 5.49 0.21
CA GLU A 438 -14.70 5.38 1.60
C GLU A 438 -15.01 6.77 2.18
N ILE A 439 -14.13 7.75 1.95
CA ILE A 439 -14.26 9.12 2.46
C ILE A 439 -15.36 9.90 1.74
N LEU A 440 -15.40 9.85 0.40
CA LEU A 440 -16.22 10.73 -0.41
C LEU A 440 -17.61 10.17 -0.72
N LEU A 441 -17.75 8.85 -0.79
CA LEU A 441 -19.03 8.18 -1.00
C LEU A 441 -19.56 7.52 0.27
N GLY A 442 -18.77 7.36 1.33
CA GLY A 442 -19.21 6.62 2.52
C GLY A 442 -19.36 5.11 2.29
N TYR A 443 -18.75 4.58 1.22
CA TYR A 443 -18.75 3.15 0.91
C TYR A 443 -17.40 2.52 1.25
N SER A 444 -17.37 1.67 2.27
CA SER A 444 -16.25 0.77 2.54
C SER A 444 -16.51 -0.57 1.86
N ILE A 445 -15.55 -1.04 1.07
CA ILE A 445 -15.55 -2.41 0.55
C ILE A 445 -14.73 -3.22 1.57
N GLY A 446 -15.41 -4.17 2.21
CA GLY A 446 -14.82 -5.05 3.23
C GLY A 446 -14.04 -6.22 2.63
#